data_AF-A0A6P7T5I1-F1
#
_entry.id   AF-A0A6P7T5I1-F1
#
_cell.length_a   1.000
_cell.length_b   1.000
_cell.length_c   1.000
_cell.angle_alpha   90.00
_cell.angle_beta   90.00
_cell.angle_gamma   90.00
#
_symmetry.space_group_name_H-M   'P 1'
#
loop_
_entity.id
_entity.type
_entity.pdbx_description
1 polymer ?
#
loop_
_entity_poly.entity_id
_entity_poly.type
_entity_poly.pdbx_seq_one_letter_code
_entity_poly.pdbx_strand_id
1 'polypeptide(L)'
;MGICTVPYLASIFTEMLDEDLTVDVDHLKHLHNDMEIRFSDLLQVTVPQWLVDPFVVDSSEVDIDIQERFIKLQHNTAVQAMFKYGRFQKLCMNEEISKKYPLLWKNAKLFLLTFPSYLVESGFSRMIFLLSKTRNFLDVERRGDLRLSLTAL
;
A
#
# COMPACT_ATOMS: atom_id res chain seq x y z
N MET A 1 -8.10 -49.81 -8.10
CA MET A 1 -7.91 -48.39 -7.74
C MET A 1 -8.78 -48.11 -6.53
N GLY A 2 -8.20 -48.21 -5.33
CA GLY A 2 -8.90 -47.91 -4.09
C GLY A 2 -8.72 -46.44 -3.76
N ILE A 3 -9.81 -45.68 -3.66
CA ILE A 3 -9.79 -44.32 -3.15
C ILE A 3 -9.62 -44.47 -1.63
N CYS A 4 -8.40 -44.29 -1.12
CA CYS A 4 -8.18 -44.16 0.32
C CYS A 4 -8.80 -42.85 0.79
N THR A 5 -10.03 -42.89 1.29
CA THR A 5 -10.59 -41.83 2.12
C THR A 5 -9.87 -41.87 3.46
N VAL A 6 -9.00 -40.88 3.69
CA VAL A 6 -8.27 -40.74 4.95
C VAL A 6 -9.28 -40.40 6.06
N PRO A 7 -9.58 -41.31 7.02
CA PRO A 7 -10.64 -41.10 8.01
C PRO A 7 -10.35 -39.91 8.94
N TYR A 8 -9.06 -39.58 9.08
CA TYR A 8 -8.56 -38.54 9.96
C TYR A 8 -8.83 -37.10 9.45
N LEU A 9 -9.09 -36.93 8.15
CA LEU A 9 -9.42 -35.62 7.56
C LEU A 9 -10.86 -35.21 7.87
N ALA A 10 -11.78 -36.18 7.89
CA ALA A 10 -13.17 -35.93 8.26
C ALA A 10 -13.25 -35.52 9.73
N SER A 11 -12.53 -36.19 10.63
CA SER A 11 -12.47 -35.80 12.05
C SER A 11 -11.83 -34.43 12.29
N ILE A 12 -10.77 -34.05 11.56
CA ILE A 12 -10.21 -32.69 11.64
C ILE A 12 -11.22 -31.63 11.15
N PHE A 13 -11.92 -31.88 10.04
CA PHE A 13 -12.99 -30.99 9.56
C PHE A 13 -14.19 -30.91 10.52
N THR A 14 -14.41 -31.96 11.32
CA THR A 14 -15.49 -32.03 12.30
C THR A 14 -15.05 -31.57 13.70
N GLU A 15 -13.76 -31.40 13.96
CA GLU A 15 -13.20 -30.81 15.19
C GLU A 15 -12.90 -29.31 15.03
N MET A 16 -12.63 -28.84 13.80
CA MET A 16 -12.62 -27.41 13.42
C MET A 16 -14.05 -26.86 13.21
N LEU A 17 -15.02 -27.42 13.93
CA LEU A 17 -16.45 -27.28 13.68
C LEU A 17 -16.91 -25.84 13.91
N ASP A 18 -17.21 -25.14 12.82
CA ASP A 18 -18.06 -23.95 12.64
C ASP A 18 -17.86 -22.75 13.59
N GLU A 19 -17.88 -22.91 14.91
CA GLU A 19 -17.81 -21.81 15.88
C GLU A 19 -16.47 -21.05 15.80
N ASP A 20 -15.32 -21.72 15.83
CA ASP A 20 -14.02 -21.05 15.73
C ASP A 20 -13.84 -20.37 14.36
N LEU A 21 -14.32 -21.01 13.29
CA LEU A 21 -14.30 -20.42 11.95
C LEU A 21 -15.23 -19.21 11.85
N THR A 22 -16.38 -19.23 12.53
CA THR A 22 -17.31 -18.10 12.55
C THR A 22 -16.73 -16.91 13.32
N VAL A 23 -15.98 -17.16 14.40
CA VAL A 23 -15.26 -16.11 15.13
C VAL A 23 -14.20 -15.46 14.26
N ASP A 24 -13.41 -16.25 13.52
CA ASP A 24 -12.42 -15.73 12.58
C ASP A 24 -13.07 -14.95 11.43
N VAL A 25 -14.16 -15.47 10.85
CA VAL A 25 -14.92 -14.78 9.79
C VAL A 25 -15.52 -13.46 10.31
N ASP A 26 -16.07 -13.45 11.51
CA ASP A 26 -16.62 -12.22 12.11
C ASP A 26 -15.52 -11.23 12.50
N HIS A 27 -14.35 -11.71 12.91
CA HIS A 27 -13.18 -10.85 13.10
C HIS A 27 -12.73 -10.21 11.79
N LEU A 28 -12.63 -11.00 10.71
CA LEU A 28 -12.28 -10.49 9.38
C LEU A 28 -13.30 -9.49 8.84
N LYS A 29 -14.60 -9.70 9.09
CA LYS A 29 -15.65 -8.71 8.74
C LYS A 29 -15.48 -7.41 9.53
N HIS A 30 -15.22 -7.49 10.83
CA HIS A 30 -14.97 -6.30 11.65
C HIS A 30 -13.71 -5.56 11.19
N LEU A 31 -12.64 -6.30 10.89
CA LEU A 31 -11.41 -5.73 10.37
C LEU A 31 -11.64 -5.07 9.00
N HIS A 32 -12.38 -5.72 8.10
CA HIS A 32 -12.74 -5.15 6.81
C HIS A 32 -13.52 -3.84 6.96
N ASN A 33 -14.56 -3.83 7.81
CA ASN A 33 -15.37 -2.63 8.05
C ASN A 33 -14.56 -1.51 8.72
N ASP A 34 -13.68 -1.84 9.67
CA ASP A 34 -12.76 -0.90 10.29
C ASP A 34 -11.78 -0.31 9.25
N MET A 35 -11.25 -1.14 8.35
CA MET A 35 -10.41 -0.70 7.24
C MET A 35 -11.19 0.20 6.26
N GLU A 36 -12.42 -0.16 5.87
CA GLU A 36 -13.25 0.68 5.00
C GLU A 36 -13.53 2.05 5.60
N ILE A 37 -13.80 2.12 6.91
CA ILE A 37 -14.03 3.39 7.60
C ILE A 37 -12.74 4.21 7.68
N ARG A 38 -11.65 3.60 8.17
CA ARG A 38 -10.36 4.28 8.37
C ARG A 38 -9.72 4.76 7.08
N PHE A 39 -9.90 4.01 6.00
CA PHE A 39 -9.31 4.27 4.68
C PHE A 39 -10.34 4.78 3.66
N SER A 40 -11.50 5.22 4.12
CA SER A 40 -12.56 5.73 3.23
C SER A 40 -12.08 6.89 2.36
N ASP A 41 -11.17 7.72 2.87
CA ASP A 41 -10.50 8.78 2.14
C ASP A 41 -9.62 8.23 1.01
N LEU A 42 -8.79 7.22 1.28
CA LEU A 42 -7.94 6.56 0.29
C LEU A 42 -8.75 5.80 -0.77
N LEU A 43 -9.85 5.16 -0.37
CA LEU A 43 -10.75 4.46 -1.28
C LEU A 43 -11.45 5.43 -2.25
N GLN A 44 -11.61 6.69 -1.86
CA GLN A 44 -12.16 7.75 -2.71
C GLN A 44 -11.10 8.44 -3.59
N VAL A 45 -9.80 8.23 -3.33
CA VAL A 45 -8.74 8.78 -4.18
C VAL A 45 -8.77 8.10 -5.54
N THR A 46 -9.17 8.86 -6.55
CA THR A 46 -9.05 8.42 -7.94
C THR A 46 -7.61 8.65 -8.41
N VAL A 47 -6.87 7.56 -8.65
CA VAL A 47 -5.53 7.64 -9.23
C VAL A 47 -5.65 8.09 -10.69
N PRO A 48 -5.01 9.20 -11.10
CA PRO A 48 -5.04 9.64 -12.48
C PRO A 48 -4.45 8.58 -13.42
N GLN A 49 -5.07 8.34 -14.57
CA GLN A 49 -4.62 7.32 -15.53
C GLN A 49 -3.18 7.56 -16.01
N TRP A 50 -2.75 8.82 -16.08
CA TRP A 50 -1.40 9.17 -16.52
C TRP A 50 -0.31 8.71 -15.53
N LEU A 51 -0.66 8.46 -14.27
CA LEU A 51 0.24 7.86 -13.27
C LEU A 51 0.36 6.34 -13.44
N VAL A 52 -0.64 5.69 -14.03
CA VAL A 52 -0.63 4.26 -14.35
C VAL A 52 0.19 4.02 -15.61
N ASP A 53 -0.18 4.70 -16.70
CA ASP A 53 0.56 4.70 -17.95
C ASP A 53 0.52 6.09 -18.62
N PRO A 54 1.60 6.88 -18.49
CA PRO A 54 1.65 8.21 -19.08
C PRO A 54 1.68 8.19 -20.61
N PHE A 55 1.91 7.05 -21.28
CA PHE A 55 2.06 6.98 -22.73
C PHE A 55 0.78 6.58 -23.48
N VAL A 56 -0.26 6.15 -22.74
CA VAL A 56 -1.57 5.76 -23.32
C VAL A 56 -2.61 6.87 -23.20
N VAL A 57 -2.48 7.72 -22.17
CA VAL A 57 -3.43 8.80 -21.87
C VAL A 57 -3.31 9.95 -22.87
N ASP A 58 -4.46 10.49 -23.30
CA ASP A 58 -4.46 11.71 -24.10
C ASP A 58 -4.02 12.90 -23.23
N SER A 59 -3.08 13.68 -23.75
CA SER A 59 -2.63 14.92 -23.15
C SER A 59 -3.75 15.92 -22.85
N SER A 60 -4.90 15.85 -23.55
CA SER A 60 -6.04 16.73 -23.31
C SER A 60 -6.80 16.41 -22.00
N GLU A 61 -6.66 15.20 -21.48
CA GLU A 61 -7.33 14.74 -20.24
C GLU A 61 -6.56 15.13 -18.97
N VAL A 62 -5.37 15.71 -19.15
CA VAL A 62 -4.48 16.09 -18.06
C VAL A 62 -4.67 17.58 -17.75
N ASP A 63 -4.52 17.95 -16.47
CA ASP A 63 -4.57 19.34 -16.02
C ASP A 63 -3.66 20.26 -16.87
N ILE A 64 -4.21 21.41 -17.26
CA ILE A 64 -3.61 22.42 -18.15
C ILE A 64 -2.23 22.84 -17.62
N ASP A 65 -2.07 22.92 -16.30
CA ASP A 65 -0.82 23.34 -15.64
C ASP A 65 0.36 22.38 -15.89
N ILE A 66 0.07 21.10 -16.18
CA ILE A 66 1.08 20.08 -16.46
C ILE A 66 1.05 19.58 -17.90
N GLN A 67 0.03 19.91 -18.69
CA GLN A 67 -0.19 19.40 -20.05
C GLN A 67 1.02 19.58 -20.97
N GLU A 68 1.63 20.77 -21.03
CA GLU A 68 2.81 21.02 -21.87
C GLU A 68 3.99 20.12 -21.49
N ARG A 69 4.21 19.94 -20.18
CA ARG A 69 5.29 19.10 -19.66
C ARG A 69 5.00 17.62 -19.89
N PHE A 70 3.73 17.24 -19.82
CA PHE A 70 3.25 15.89 -20.06
C PHE A 70 3.47 15.48 -21.53
N ILE A 71 3.14 16.36 -22.49
CA ILE A 71 3.42 16.12 -23.92
C ILE A 71 4.93 15.92 -24.15
N LYS A 72 5.77 16.77 -23.53
CA LYS A 72 7.23 16.61 -23.58
C LYS A 72 7.74 15.32 -22.94
N LEU A 73 7.02 14.77 -21.96
CA LEU A 73 7.34 13.48 -21.35
C LEU A 73 6.99 12.34 -22.32
N GLN A 74 5.80 12.37 -22.92
CA GLN A 74 5.32 11.35 -23.85
C GLN A 74 6.23 11.19 -25.08
N HIS A 75 6.78 12.31 -25.58
CA HIS A 75 7.67 12.31 -26.74
C HIS A 75 9.13 12.00 -26.40
N ASN A 76 9.46 11.78 -25.12
CA ASN A 76 10.81 11.45 -24.69
C ASN A 76 11.05 9.94 -24.78
N THR A 77 11.70 9.52 -25.87
CA THR A 77 12.00 8.10 -26.15
C THR A 77 12.84 7.41 -25.08
N ALA A 78 13.73 8.14 -24.40
CA ALA A 78 14.54 7.59 -23.30
C ALA A 78 13.68 7.27 -22.07
N VAL A 79 12.74 8.15 -21.72
CA VAL A 79 11.78 7.93 -20.62
C VAL A 79 10.82 6.79 -20.99
N GLN A 80 10.36 6.73 -22.24
CA GLN A 80 9.51 5.66 -22.73
C GLN A 80 10.22 4.29 -22.67
N ALA A 81 11.50 4.24 -23.05
CA ALA A 81 12.30 3.04 -22.90
C ALA A 81 12.45 2.66 -21.41
N MET A 82 12.79 3.62 -20.54
CA MET A 82 12.90 3.37 -19.10
C MET A 82 11.59 2.85 -18.50
N PHE A 83 10.44 3.37 -18.93
CA PHE A 83 9.13 2.89 -18.50
C PHE A 83 8.91 1.42 -18.88
N LYS A 84 9.21 1.05 -20.14
CA LYS A 84 9.09 -0.33 -20.63
C LYS A 84 9.91 -1.34 -19.81
N TYR A 85 11.10 -0.94 -19.33
CA TYR A 85 11.99 -1.81 -18.53
C TYR A 85 11.83 -1.66 -17.01
N GLY A 86 10.99 -0.74 -16.54
CA GLY A 86 11.04 -0.26 -15.16
C GLY A 86 9.72 0.06 -14.48
N ARG A 87 8.60 0.06 -15.21
CA ARG A 87 7.31 0.62 -14.76
C ARG A 87 7.46 2.07 -14.27
N PHE A 88 6.36 2.64 -13.77
CA PHE A 88 6.35 4.00 -13.26
C PHE A 88 7.34 4.19 -12.09
N GLN A 89 7.42 3.24 -11.16
CA GLN A 89 8.25 3.35 -9.95
C GLN A 89 9.75 3.62 -10.20
N LYS A 90 10.35 3.04 -11.26
CA LYS A 90 11.75 3.37 -11.60
C LYS A 90 11.91 4.77 -12.17
N LEU A 91 10.92 5.26 -12.93
CA LEU A 91 10.90 6.66 -13.36
C LEU A 91 10.82 7.59 -12.14
N CYS A 92 10.04 7.19 -11.14
CA CYS A 92 9.85 7.95 -9.91
C CYS A 92 11.11 8.16 -9.09
N MET A 93 11.92 7.11 -9.03
CA MET A 93 13.16 7.08 -8.24
C MET A 93 14.35 7.68 -9.00
N ASN A 94 14.18 8.07 -10.26
CA ASN A 94 15.25 8.67 -11.05
C ASN A 94 15.33 10.19 -10.80
N GLU A 95 16.44 10.62 -10.20
CA GLU A 95 16.68 12.03 -9.90
C GLU A 95 16.73 12.93 -11.14
N GLU A 96 17.31 12.46 -12.24
CA GLU A 96 17.44 13.26 -13.46
C GLU A 96 16.06 13.52 -14.08
N ILE A 97 15.19 12.50 -14.10
CA ILE A 97 13.82 12.65 -14.59
C ILE A 97 13.01 13.54 -13.65
N SER A 98 13.17 13.36 -12.33
CA SER A 98 12.52 14.24 -11.35
C SER A 98 12.94 15.70 -11.50
N LYS A 99 14.22 15.98 -11.82
CA LYS A 99 14.72 17.35 -12.05
C LYS A 99 14.24 17.93 -13.38
N LYS A 100 14.09 17.09 -14.41
CA LYS A 100 13.63 17.49 -15.74
C LYS A 100 12.13 17.81 -15.78
N TYR A 101 11.33 17.11 -14.97
CA TYR A 101 9.87 17.27 -14.93
C TYR A 101 9.34 17.52 -13.51
N PRO A 102 9.75 18.62 -12.85
CA PRO A 102 9.49 18.82 -11.41
C PRO A 102 8.01 18.95 -11.06
N LEU A 103 7.19 19.55 -11.93
CA LEU A 103 5.75 19.71 -11.69
C LEU A 103 4.98 18.37 -11.78
N LEU A 104 5.28 17.57 -12.81
CA LEU A 104 4.74 16.21 -12.92
C LEU A 104 5.14 15.37 -11.72
N TRP A 105 6.40 15.50 -11.29
CA TRP A 105 6.93 14.75 -10.17
C TRP A 105 6.34 15.17 -8.82
N LYS A 106 6.06 16.47 -8.63
CA LYS A 106 5.35 16.99 -7.46
C LYS A 106 3.96 16.38 -7.34
N ASN A 107 3.21 16.31 -8.43
CA ASN A 107 1.87 15.74 -8.43
C ASN A 107 1.92 14.22 -8.25
N ALA A 108 2.81 13.53 -8.95
CA ALA A 108 3.02 12.08 -8.80
C ALA A 108 3.37 11.68 -7.36
N LYS A 109 4.23 12.46 -6.69
CA LYS A 109 4.61 12.22 -5.30
C LYS A 109 3.43 12.26 -4.34
N LEU A 110 2.41 13.08 -4.57
CA LEU A 110 1.22 13.12 -3.69
C LEU A 110 0.49 11.77 -3.68
N PHE A 111 0.41 11.09 -4.83
CA PHE A 111 -0.20 9.76 -4.94
C PHE A 111 0.71 8.62 -4.44
N LEU A 112 2.03 8.83 -4.44
CA LEU A 112 2.99 7.87 -3.88
C LEU A 112 3.15 8.02 -2.36
N LEU A 113 2.96 9.23 -1.83
CA LEU A 113 3.13 9.60 -0.43
C LEU A 113 1.82 9.66 0.33
N THR A 114 0.65 9.45 -0.28
CA THR A 114 -0.65 9.45 0.41
C THR A 114 -0.78 8.30 1.42
N PHE A 115 0.16 7.36 1.41
CA PHE A 115 0.31 6.34 2.43
C PHE A 115 1.26 6.78 3.56
N PRO A 116 0.80 7.55 4.58
CA PRO A 116 1.28 7.23 5.92
C PRO A 116 0.37 7.66 7.08
N SER A 117 -0.85 8.22 6.91
CA SER A 117 -1.65 8.66 8.07
C SER A 117 -1.91 7.49 9.04
N TYR A 118 -2.24 6.32 8.48
CA TYR A 118 -2.41 5.09 9.25
C TYR A 118 -1.11 4.47 9.76
N LEU A 119 0.03 4.60 9.05
CA LEU A 119 1.32 4.13 9.56
C LEU A 119 1.74 4.97 10.76
N VAL A 120 1.40 6.25 10.73
CA VAL A 120 1.60 7.19 11.81
C VAL A 120 0.65 6.87 12.97
N GLU A 121 -0.65 6.68 12.72
CA GLU A 121 -1.62 6.30 13.76
C GLU A 121 -1.29 4.93 14.37
N SER A 122 -1.08 3.89 13.56
CA SER A 122 -0.67 2.55 14.00
C SER A 122 0.65 2.59 14.75
N GLY A 123 1.63 3.34 14.24
CA GLY A 123 2.90 3.59 14.90
C GLY A 123 2.71 4.23 16.27
N PHE A 124 1.87 5.26 16.39
CA PHE A 124 1.59 5.95 17.65
C PHE A 124 0.77 5.11 18.62
N SER A 125 -0.28 4.43 18.17
CA SER A 125 -1.07 3.51 19.01
C SER A 125 -0.19 2.39 19.57
N ARG A 126 0.73 1.85 18.77
CA ARG A 126 1.68 0.82 19.21
C ARG A 126 2.73 1.39 20.15
N MET A 127 3.24 2.60 19.88
CA MET A 127 4.15 3.32 20.78
C MET A 127 3.47 3.59 22.14
N ILE A 128 2.24 4.06 22.16
CA ILE A 128 1.46 4.30 23.39
C ILE A 128 1.20 2.99 24.14
N PHE A 129 0.90 1.89 23.44
CA PHE A 129 0.79 0.57 24.04
C PHE A 129 2.09 0.12 24.71
N LEU A 130 3.24 0.27 24.02
CA LEU A 130 4.56 -0.04 24.56
C LEU A 130 4.89 0.81 25.81
N LEU A 131 4.56 2.10 25.79
CA LEU A 131 4.81 3.02 26.90
C LEU A 131 3.86 2.81 28.10
N SER A 132 2.63 2.35 27.86
CA SER A 132 1.60 2.21 28.90
C SER A 132 1.57 0.84 29.59
N LYS A 133 1.93 -0.26 28.89
CA LYS A 133 1.85 -1.61 29.45
C LYS A 133 3.17 -2.19 29.97
N THR A 134 4.32 -1.66 29.57
CA THR A 134 5.60 -2.30 29.91
C THR A 134 6.23 -1.66 31.15
N ARG A 135 6.07 -2.34 32.29
CA ARG A 135 6.67 -1.95 33.59
C ARG A 135 8.20 -2.00 33.62
N ASN A 136 8.83 -2.50 32.54
CA ASN A 136 10.28 -2.54 32.36
C ASN A 136 10.62 -1.95 30.97
N PHE A 137 11.38 -0.85 30.99
CA PHE A 137 12.07 -0.15 29.90
C PHE A 137 12.13 -0.93 28.56
N LEU A 138 11.11 -0.79 27.71
CA LEU A 138 11.27 -0.99 26.27
C LEU A 138 11.79 0.33 25.69
N ASP A 139 12.85 0.24 24.89
CA ASP A 139 13.53 1.40 24.30
C ASP A 139 13.11 1.50 22.84
N VAL A 140 12.14 2.38 22.61
CA VAL A 140 11.56 2.68 21.29
C VAL A 140 12.65 3.04 20.27
N GLU A 141 13.71 3.69 20.72
CA GLU A 141 14.70 4.32 19.85
C GLU A 141 15.96 3.46 19.67
N ARG A 142 16.48 2.85 20.75
CA ARG A 142 17.78 2.14 20.70
C ARG A 142 17.69 0.64 20.41
N ARG A 143 16.59 -0.03 20.77
CA ARG A 143 16.43 -1.48 20.56
C ARG A 143 15.63 -1.84 19.30
N GLY A 144 14.94 -0.87 18.70
CA GLY A 144 14.09 -1.12 17.54
C GLY A 144 12.83 -1.92 17.90
N ASP A 145 12.40 -1.87 19.16
CA ASP A 145 11.24 -2.61 19.68
C ASP A 145 9.95 -2.17 18.97
N LEU A 146 9.85 -0.88 18.61
CA LEU A 146 8.76 -0.37 17.79
C LEU A 146 8.76 -1.01 16.40
N ARG A 147 9.92 -1.08 15.73
CA ARG A 147 10.04 -1.74 14.42
C ARG A 147 9.63 -3.20 14.49
N LEU A 148 10.16 -3.96 15.46
CA LEU A 148 9.80 -5.37 15.66
C LEU A 148 8.29 -5.54 15.89
N SER A 149 7.68 -4.66 16.68
CA SER A 149 6.24 -4.71 16.94
C SER A 149 5.37 -4.38 15.72
N LEU A 150 5.86 -3.53 14.81
CA LEU A 150 5.20 -3.17 13.56
C LEU A 150 5.42 -4.20 12.45
N THR A 151 6.48 -5.01 12.51
CA THR A 151 6.78 -6.05 11.50
C THR A 151 6.04 -7.37 11.77
N ALA A 152 5.45 -7.51 12.96
CA ALA A 152 4.66 -8.68 13.35
C ALA A 152 3.15 -8.51 13.07
N LEU A 153 2.79 -7.49 12.27
CA LEU A 153 1.46 -7.26 11.71
C LEU A 153 1.26 -8.08 10.44
#